data_AF-A0A7Y3KQU4-F1
#
_entry.id   AF-A0A7Y3KQU4-F1
#
_cell.length_a   1.000
_cell.length_b   1.000
_cell.length_c   1.000
_cell.angle_alpha   90.00
_cell.angle_beta   90.00
_cell.angle_gamma   90.00
#
_symmetry.space_group_name_H-M   'P 1'
#
loop_
_entity.id
_entity.type
_entity.pdbx_description
1 polymer ?
#
loop_
_entity_poly.entity_id
_entity_poly.type
_entity_poly.pdbx_seq_one_letter_code
_entity_poly.pdbx_strand_id
1 'polypeptide(L)'
;MTHRKRVFGACISLALLLAWCGCASGASGSDAASVIPTASPGSGASGGTVAYTCPSATTSSGPLNCTALPLGDRKYSSSARQGYIYTCNTPTGSPAVSAAPWLDTTNGTWNVETKDIVEGSHSFAGTFSESVSGTTRSISSNGLPESPWTTGTFPISPSDPAYQYDRNPNTITAQNFNFTVPAHPTIASTPTCLTGGPIGITITGVAVFDGFDAAGYDAVAREVQDGCHGHPDQSGTYHVHGYLQTCVPDAGSPTQNSSLLGYAADGFGIYGPWYNGKILTTADLDECHGTTSPVEWDGQLVTMYHYVSTYDFPYTLGCYRGTPTFI
;
A
#
# COMPACT_ATOMS: atom_id res chain seq x y z
N MET A 1 43.45 17.64 9.69
CA MET A 1 43.42 16.52 8.73
C MET A 1 41.97 16.05 8.68
N THR A 2 41.17 16.12 7.63
CA THR A 2 41.31 16.52 6.22
C THR A 2 39.90 16.90 5.77
N HIS A 3 39.66 18.16 5.44
CA HIS A 3 38.44 18.62 4.76
C HIS A 3 38.59 18.35 3.26
N ARG A 4 37.60 17.71 2.62
CA ARG A 4 37.48 17.68 1.16
C ARG A 4 36.31 18.54 0.71
N LYS A 5 36.65 19.66 0.06
CA LYS A 5 35.76 20.53 -0.70
C LYS A 5 35.32 19.82 -1.98
N ARG A 6 34.04 19.95 -2.35
CA ARG A 6 33.52 19.57 -3.67
C ARG A 6 33.66 20.77 -4.62
N VAL A 7 34.25 20.52 -5.78
CA VAL A 7 34.44 21.48 -6.88
C VAL A 7 33.33 21.25 -7.90
N PHE A 8 32.65 22.32 -8.30
CA PHE A 8 31.72 22.36 -9.43
C PHE A 8 32.51 22.33 -10.75
N GLY A 9 32.12 21.45 -11.66
CA GLY A 9 32.60 21.41 -13.04
C GLY A 9 31.42 21.38 -14.00
N ALA A 10 31.20 22.49 -14.70
CA ALA A 10 30.25 22.61 -15.80
C ALA A 10 30.84 21.95 -17.06
N CYS A 11 30.04 21.15 -17.77
CA CYS A 11 30.39 20.64 -19.10
C CYS A 11 29.55 21.32 -20.17
N ILE A 12 30.28 21.82 -21.17
CA ILE A 12 29.87 22.65 -22.29
C ILE A 12 29.32 21.76 -23.41
N SER A 13 28.20 22.21 -23.99
CA SER A 13 27.56 21.67 -25.19
C SER A 13 28.45 21.88 -26.42
N LEU A 14 28.62 20.86 -27.26
CA LEU A 14 29.18 21.01 -28.60
C LEU A 14 28.18 20.49 -29.65
N ALA A 15 27.60 21.44 -30.38
CA ALA A 15 26.79 21.20 -31.56
C ALA A 15 27.70 21.06 -32.78
N LEU A 16 27.38 20.10 -33.66
CA LEU A 16 27.96 19.98 -34.99
C LEU A 16 26.81 19.87 -36.00
N LEU A 17 26.64 20.94 -36.76
CA LEU A 17 25.83 21.07 -37.97
C LEU A 17 26.70 20.70 -39.18
N LEU A 18 26.18 19.90 -40.10
CA LEU A 18 26.57 19.87 -41.51
C LEU A 18 25.34 19.57 -42.38
N ALA A 19 25.05 20.50 -43.29
CA ALA A 19 24.08 20.44 -44.39
C ALA A 19 24.68 19.61 -45.58
N TRP A 20 24.03 19.23 -46.69
CA TRP A 20 22.80 19.63 -47.38
C TRP A 20 22.48 18.63 -48.53
N CYS A 21 21.20 18.58 -48.94
CA CYS A 21 20.58 18.33 -50.27
C CYS A 21 20.89 17.10 -51.18
N GLY A 22 19.81 16.46 -51.64
CA GLY A 22 19.73 15.70 -52.90
C GLY A 22 18.41 14.92 -53.08
N CYS A 23 17.54 15.37 -53.99
CA CYS A 23 16.22 14.80 -54.30
C CYS A 23 16.24 13.49 -55.13
N ALA A 24 15.13 12.72 -55.02
CA ALA A 24 14.32 12.10 -56.11
C ALA A 24 14.01 10.59 -56.00
N SER A 25 12.71 10.32 -55.93
CA SER A 25 11.92 9.28 -56.65
C SER A 25 12.28 7.78 -56.57
N GLY A 26 11.33 6.96 -56.11
CA GLY A 26 11.29 5.53 -56.40
C GLY A 26 10.27 4.74 -55.58
N ALA A 27 9.23 4.24 -56.24
CA ALA A 27 8.14 3.44 -55.68
C ALA A 27 8.52 1.95 -55.47
N SER A 28 7.53 1.17 -55.00
CA SER A 28 7.48 -0.27 -54.68
C SER A 28 7.89 -0.61 -53.23
N GLY A 29 7.08 -1.23 -52.37
CA GLY A 29 5.96 -2.14 -52.59
C GLY A 29 6.40 -3.54 -52.18
N SER A 30 6.29 -3.87 -50.90
CA SER A 30 6.45 -5.25 -50.39
C SER A 30 5.74 -5.39 -49.04
N ASP A 31 4.67 -6.18 -49.05
CA ASP A 31 3.96 -6.66 -47.86
C ASP A 31 4.89 -7.40 -46.91
N ALA A 32 4.90 -6.99 -45.64
CA ALA A 32 5.39 -7.81 -44.54
C ALA A 32 4.30 -7.85 -43.47
N ALA A 33 3.60 -8.97 -43.41
CA ALA A 33 2.62 -9.29 -42.39
C ALA A 33 3.26 -9.17 -40.99
N SER A 34 2.71 -8.30 -40.15
CA SER A 34 3.07 -8.17 -38.75
C SER A 34 2.54 -9.40 -38.00
N VAL A 35 3.45 -10.32 -37.67
CA VAL A 35 3.16 -11.44 -36.78
C VAL A 35 3.19 -10.92 -35.35
N ILE A 36 2.02 -10.79 -34.74
CA ILE A 36 1.86 -10.52 -33.31
C ILE A 36 2.32 -11.79 -32.56
N PRO A 37 3.32 -11.73 -31.66
CA PRO A 37 3.65 -12.88 -30.84
C PRO A 37 2.59 -13.01 -29.73
N THR A 38 1.65 -13.93 -29.93
CA THR A 38 0.82 -14.50 -28.85
C THR A 38 1.73 -15.33 -27.93
N ALA A 39 1.89 -14.89 -26.68
CA ALA A 39 2.59 -15.66 -25.66
C ALA A 39 1.70 -16.84 -25.20
N SER A 40 2.19 -18.07 -25.37
CA SER A 40 1.64 -19.28 -24.75
C SER A 40 2.14 -19.41 -23.30
N PRO A 41 1.32 -19.95 -22.37
CA PRO A 41 1.69 -20.09 -20.97
C PRO A 41 2.75 -21.18 -20.78
N GLY A 42 3.89 -20.78 -20.22
CA GLY A 42 4.94 -21.68 -19.75
C GLY A 42 4.52 -22.39 -18.47
N SER A 43 4.72 -23.70 -18.46
CA SER A 43 4.35 -24.65 -17.42
C SER A 43 5.08 -24.46 -16.08
N GLY A 44 4.29 -24.39 -15.00
CA GLY A 44 4.53 -25.08 -13.72
C GLY A 44 5.74 -24.66 -12.89
N ALA A 45 5.57 -23.65 -12.04
CA ALA A 45 6.30 -23.58 -10.78
C ALA A 45 5.46 -24.30 -9.70
N SER A 46 6.07 -25.25 -9.01
CA SER A 46 5.51 -25.98 -7.88
C SER A 46 5.15 -25.01 -6.76
N GLY A 47 3.88 -25.01 -6.35
CA GLY A 47 3.34 -24.24 -5.24
C GLY A 47 4.11 -24.49 -3.95
N GLY A 48 4.67 -23.41 -3.42
CA GLY A 48 5.09 -23.30 -2.04
C GLY A 48 4.38 -22.06 -1.52
N THR A 49 3.48 -22.24 -0.56
CA THR A 49 2.87 -21.16 0.20
C THR A 49 3.99 -20.24 0.67
N VAL A 50 4.03 -18.99 0.20
CA VAL A 50 4.98 -18.01 0.74
C VAL A 50 4.46 -17.66 2.12
N ALA A 51 4.92 -18.40 3.13
CA ALA A 51 4.53 -18.17 4.51
C ALA A 51 5.00 -16.77 4.91
N TYR A 52 4.07 -15.95 5.39
CA TYR A 52 4.39 -14.66 5.97
C TYR A 52 5.34 -14.88 7.16
N THR A 53 6.52 -14.25 7.13
CA THR A 53 7.49 -14.35 8.23
C THR A 53 7.32 -13.18 9.16
N CYS A 54 6.82 -13.43 10.38
CA CYS A 54 6.72 -12.42 11.41
C CYS A 54 8.10 -11.85 11.77
N PRO A 55 8.25 -10.51 11.86
CA PRO A 55 9.51 -9.96 12.31
C PRO A 55 9.75 -10.32 13.78
N SER A 56 10.95 -10.83 14.06
CA SER A 56 11.43 -10.97 15.44
C SER A 56 11.62 -9.59 16.05
N ALA A 57 10.62 -9.12 16.79
CA ALA A 57 10.55 -7.73 17.26
C ALA A 57 9.84 -7.61 18.61
N THR A 58 10.09 -6.48 19.28
CA THR A 58 9.46 -6.13 20.56
C THR A 58 8.54 -4.93 20.36
N THR A 59 7.37 -4.98 20.98
CA THR A 59 6.38 -3.91 21.06
C THR A 59 6.47 -3.25 22.45
N SER A 60 5.55 -2.32 22.76
CA SER A 60 5.42 -1.82 24.14
C SER A 60 4.86 -2.85 25.13
N SER A 61 4.18 -3.89 24.63
CA SER A 61 3.48 -4.91 25.43
C SER A 61 4.21 -6.26 25.50
N GLY A 62 5.31 -6.44 24.76
CA GLY A 62 6.11 -7.66 24.77
C GLY A 62 6.62 -8.04 23.39
N PRO A 63 7.01 -9.29 23.15
CA PRO A 63 7.31 -9.78 21.80
C PRO A 63 6.08 -9.65 20.89
N LEU A 64 6.29 -9.25 19.63
CA LEU A 64 5.24 -9.28 18.62
C LEU A 64 4.79 -10.73 18.41
N ASN A 65 3.47 -10.97 18.49
CA ASN A 65 2.89 -12.29 18.29
C ASN A 65 1.98 -12.30 17.05
N CYS A 66 2.56 -12.60 15.89
CA CYS A 66 1.82 -12.72 14.63
C CYS A 66 0.91 -13.95 14.57
N THR A 67 1.03 -14.89 15.51
CA THR A 67 0.18 -16.09 15.57
C THR A 67 -1.16 -15.86 16.28
N ALA A 68 -1.32 -14.71 16.95
CA ALA A 68 -2.52 -14.35 17.68
C ALA A 68 -2.75 -12.82 17.67
N LEU A 69 -2.79 -12.22 16.48
CA LEU A 69 -3.08 -10.80 16.31
C LEU A 69 -4.54 -10.52 16.65
N PRO A 70 -4.88 -9.39 17.30
CA PRO A 70 -6.26 -9.04 17.60
C PRO A 70 -7.09 -8.92 16.32
N LEU A 71 -8.26 -9.56 16.30
CA LEU A 71 -9.20 -9.46 15.19
C LEU A 71 -9.94 -8.12 15.25
N GLY A 72 -10.05 -7.46 14.10
CA GLY A 72 -10.68 -6.15 13.91
C GLY A 72 -12.20 -6.17 13.75
N ASP A 73 -12.83 -7.34 13.66
CA ASP A 73 -14.23 -7.50 13.30
C ASP A 73 -15.18 -6.55 14.05
N ARG A 74 -15.96 -5.78 13.28
CA ARG A 74 -17.01 -4.87 13.77
C ARG A 74 -16.50 -3.78 14.72
N LYS A 75 -15.20 -3.49 14.76
CA LYS A 75 -14.63 -2.35 15.51
C LYS A 75 -14.83 -1.02 14.78
N TYR A 76 -16.02 -0.77 14.25
CA TYR A 76 -16.38 0.55 13.72
C TYR A 76 -17.00 1.41 14.83
N SER A 77 -16.85 2.72 14.70
CA SER A 77 -17.42 3.71 15.61
C SER A 77 -18.02 4.89 14.83
N SER A 78 -18.86 5.68 15.51
CA SER A 78 -19.42 6.94 15.00
C SER A 78 -18.63 8.17 15.45
N SER A 79 -17.44 7.96 16.02
CA SER A 79 -16.49 8.99 16.43
C SER A 79 -15.09 8.36 16.50
N ALA A 80 -14.04 9.17 16.45
CA ALA A 80 -12.67 8.70 16.65
C ALA A 80 -12.53 7.93 17.97
N ARG A 81 -11.86 6.77 17.93
CA ARG A 81 -11.63 5.90 19.09
C ARG A 81 -10.46 4.98 18.80
N GLN A 82 -9.48 4.94 19.72
CA GLN A 82 -8.29 4.10 19.59
C GLN A 82 -8.66 2.63 19.33
N GLY A 83 -8.07 2.04 18.30
CA GLY A 83 -8.31 0.66 17.86
C GLY A 83 -9.65 0.41 17.18
N TYR A 84 -10.36 1.46 16.79
CA TYR A 84 -11.60 1.41 16.01
C TYR A 84 -11.44 2.27 14.75
N ILE A 85 -12.22 1.97 13.72
CA ILE A 85 -12.35 2.86 12.56
C ILE A 85 -13.63 3.70 12.71
N TYR A 86 -13.47 5.01 12.71
CA TYR A 86 -14.58 5.95 12.62
C TYR A 86 -15.11 5.94 11.19
N THR A 87 -16.27 5.35 10.99
CA THR A 87 -16.88 5.19 9.65
C THR A 87 -17.95 6.23 9.40
N CYS A 88 -18.01 6.77 8.17
CA CYS A 88 -19.06 7.71 7.77
C CYS A 88 -20.40 7.00 7.53
N ASN A 89 -20.32 5.71 7.16
CA ASN A 89 -21.45 4.84 6.90
C ASN A 89 -21.33 3.61 7.78
N THR A 90 -22.45 3.13 8.33
CA THR A 90 -22.45 1.86 9.07
C THR A 90 -22.31 0.69 8.10
N PRO A 91 -21.25 -0.14 8.20
CA PRO A 91 -21.11 -1.30 7.33
C PRO A 91 -22.22 -2.32 7.54
N THR A 92 -22.60 -3.02 6.48
CA THR A 92 -23.66 -4.04 6.52
C THR A 92 -23.27 -5.25 5.69
N GLY A 93 -23.60 -6.44 6.17
CA GLY A 93 -23.38 -7.68 5.42
C GLY A 93 -22.79 -8.78 6.27
N SER A 94 -22.23 -9.75 5.57
CA SER A 94 -21.50 -10.91 6.11
C SER A 94 -20.04 -10.81 5.71
N PRO A 95 -19.11 -11.40 6.47
CA PRO A 95 -17.70 -11.40 6.10
C PRO A 95 -17.48 -12.13 4.78
N ALA A 96 -16.45 -11.74 4.03
CA ALA A 96 -16.00 -12.46 2.84
C ALA A 96 -15.68 -13.94 3.17
N VAL A 97 -14.85 -14.17 4.20
CA VAL A 97 -14.57 -15.51 4.75
C VAL A 97 -15.15 -15.65 6.15
N SER A 98 -16.17 -16.51 6.27
CA SER A 98 -16.84 -16.75 7.56
C SER A 98 -16.01 -17.58 8.54
N ALA A 99 -15.27 -18.57 8.03
CA ALA A 99 -14.40 -19.44 8.81
C ALA A 99 -13.18 -19.85 7.97
N ALA A 100 -12.02 -19.86 8.61
CA ALA A 100 -10.76 -20.30 8.02
C ALA A 100 -9.80 -20.79 9.12
N PRO A 101 -8.81 -21.65 8.78
CA PRO A 101 -7.88 -22.21 9.77
C PRO A 101 -7.04 -21.16 10.54
N TRP A 102 -6.81 -19.99 9.95
CA TRP A 102 -6.06 -18.91 10.59
C TRP A 102 -6.91 -18.02 11.52
N LEU A 103 -8.23 -18.23 11.59
CA LEU A 103 -9.14 -17.42 12.40
C LEU A 103 -9.49 -18.13 13.70
N ASP A 104 -9.22 -17.48 14.84
CA ASP A 104 -9.71 -17.88 16.15
C ASP A 104 -10.77 -16.88 16.63
N THR A 105 -12.00 -17.09 16.15
CA THR A 105 -13.13 -16.22 16.51
C THR A 105 -13.58 -16.38 17.96
N THR A 106 -13.16 -17.44 18.67
CA THR A 106 -13.47 -17.64 20.09
C THR A 106 -12.61 -16.73 20.95
N ASN A 107 -11.31 -16.64 20.63
CA ASN A 107 -10.37 -15.76 21.33
C ASN A 107 -10.27 -14.36 20.72
N GLY A 108 -10.93 -14.12 19.58
CA GLY A 108 -10.91 -12.83 18.89
C GLY A 108 -9.54 -12.51 18.30
N THR A 109 -8.85 -13.52 17.78
CA THR A 109 -7.50 -13.40 17.21
C THR A 109 -7.37 -14.09 15.86
N TRP A 110 -6.30 -13.81 15.13
CA TRP A 110 -5.96 -14.51 13.90
C TRP A 110 -4.45 -14.68 13.72
N ASN A 111 -4.05 -15.65 12.90
CA ASN A 111 -2.67 -16.04 12.67
C ASN A 111 -2.24 -15.71 11.22
N VAL A 112 -1.47 -14.64 11.04
CA VAL A 112 -1.02 -14.22 9.70
C VAL A 112 -0.02 -15.20 9.09
N GLU A 113 0.75 -15.95 9.88
CA GLU A 113 1.74 -16.91 9.38
C GLU A 113 1.10 -18.13 8.72
N THR A 114 -0.15 -18.44 9.08
CA THR A 114 -0.93 -19.56 8.53
C THR A 114 -2.04 -19.12 7.58
N LYS A 115 -2.17 -17.81 7.32
CA LYS A 115 -3.18 -17.30 6.41
C LYS A 115 -2.82 -17.69 4.98
N ASP A 116 -3.76 -18.33 4.28
CA ASP A 116 -3.58 -18.60 2.85
C ASP A 116 -3.60 -17.30 2.03
N ILE A 117 -2.76 -17.27 1.01
CA ILE A 117 -2.62 -16.13 0.08
C ILE A 117 -2.80 -16.59 -1.36
N VAL A 118 -3.21 -15.68 -2.23
CA VAL A 118 -3.27 -15.95 -3.69
C VAL A 118 -1.85 -16.13 -4.23
N GLU A 119 -1.60 -17.25 -4.90
CA GLU A 119 -0.30 -17.55 -5.48
C GLU A 119 -0.06 -16.76 -6.78
N GLY A 120 1.20 -16.40 -7.00
CA GLY A 120 1.62 -15.69 -8.21
C GLY A 120 2.67 -14.64 -7.91
N SER A 121 3.32 -14.18 -8.98
CA SER A 121 4.26 -13.06 -8.92
C SER A 121 4.19 -12.35 -10.28
N HIS A 122 3.20 -11.48 -10.41
CA HIS A 122 2.99 -10.67 -11.62
C HIS A 122 3.49 -9.26 -11.38
N SER A 123 4.40 -8.80 -12.23
CA SER A 123 4.85 -7.41 -12.25
C SER A 123 3.96 -6.58 -13.16
N PHE A 124 3.75 -5.32 -12.78
CA PHE A 124 3.00 -4.35 -13.58
C PHE A 124 3.90 -3.18 -13.98
N ALA A 125 3.50 -2.46 -15.02
CA ALA A 125 4.02 -1.13 -15.32
C ALA A 125 3.32 -0.10 -14.43
N GLY A 126 3.53 -0.19 -13.12
CA GLY A 126 3.09 0.80 -12.16
C GLY A 126 3.67 2.17 -12.44
N THR A 127 2.92 3.21 -12.06
CA THR A 127 3.41 4.58 -12.08
C THR A 127 3.00 5.27 -10.78
N PHE A 128 3.92 5.97 -10.15
CA PHE A 128 3.72 6.88 -9.06
C PHE A 128 4.53 8.15 -9.30
N SER A 129 3.90 9.29 -9.09
CA SER A 129 4.58 10.58 -9.11
C SER A 129 4.00 11.49 -8.05
N GLU A 130 4.89 12.26 -7.45
CA GLU A 130 4.56 13.21 -6.41
C GLU A 130 5.38 14.49 -6.67
N SER A 131 4.76 15.64 -6.43
CA SER A 131 5.44 16.93 -6.49
C SER A 131 4.82 17.93 -5.52
N VAL A 132 5.66 18.77 -4.94
CA VAL A 132 5.24 19.89 -4.10
C VAL A 132 5.38 21.21 -4.86
N SER A 133 4.31 22.00 -4.86
CA SER A 133 4.32 23.38 -5.36
C SER A 133 3.60 24.29 -4.36
N GLY A 134 4.37 25.15 -3.70
CA GLY A 134 3.83 26.00 -2.63
C GLY A 134 3.28 25.17 -1.47
N THR A 135 1.98 25.32 -1.19
CA THR A 135 1.29 24.61 -0.10
C THR A 135 0.61 23.32 -0.54
N THR A 136 0.78 22.91 -1.80
CA THR A 136 0.05 21.81 -2.40
C THR A 136 1.00 20.70 -2.80
N ARG A 137 0.68 19.47 -2.41
CA ARG A 137 1.29 18.24 -2.90
C ARG A 137 0.36 17.60 -3.92
N SER A 138 0.86 17.39 -5.14
CA SER A 138 0.15 16.72 -6.22
C SER A 138 0.63 15.30 -6.34
N ILE A 139 -0.30 14.34 -6.35
CA ILE A 139 0.00 12.92 -6.45
C ILE A 139 -0.75 12.34 -7.64
N SER A 140 -0.03 11.59 -8.48
CA SER A 140 -0.63 10.85 -9.60
C SER A 140 -0.10 9.42 -9.65
N SER A 141 -1.02 8.49 -9.89
CA SER A 141 -0.72 7.07 -10.06
C SER A 141 -1.75 6.38 -10.95
N ASN A 142 -1.31 5.30 -11.60
CA ASN A 142 -2.20 4.40 -12.34
C ASN A 142 -2.76 3.26 -11.48
N GLY A 143 -2.55 3.26 -10.16
CA GLY A 143 -3.10 2.26 -9.24
C GLY A 143 -2.44 0.88 -9.32
N LEU A 144 -1.44 0.72 -10.20
CA LEU A 144 -0.71 -0.54 -10.36
C LEU A 144 0.60 -0.48 -9.58
N PRO A 145 1.02 -1.60 -8.97
CA PRO A 145 2.26 -1.63 -8.21
C PRO A 145 3.50 -1.41 -9.08
N GLU A 146 4.42 -0.57 -8.60
CA GLU A 146 5.77 -0.44 -9.14
C GLU A 146 6.74 -1.51 -8.61
N SER A 147 7.68 -1.96 -9.45
CA SER A 147 8.74 -2.89 -9.04
C SER A 147 9.50 -2.38 -7.81
N PRO A 148 9.81 -3.22 -6.81
CA PRO A 148 9.76 -4.69 -6.83
C PRO A 148 8.44 -5.32 -6.39
N TRP A 149 7.37 -4.54 -6.17
CA TRP A 149 6.08 -5.06 -5.78
C TRP A 149 5.49 -5.93 -6.90
N THR A 150 5.13 -7.16 -6.57
CA THR A 150 4.42 -8.10 -7.47
C THR A 150 3.12 -8.55 -6.86
N THR A 151 2.15 -8.97 -7.68
CA THR A 151 0.85 -9.44 -7.18
C THR A 151 0.68 -10.94 -7.36
N GLY A 152 -0.31 -11.49 -6.68
CA GLY A 152 -0.86 -12.82 -6.95
C GLY A 152 -1.56 -12.88 -8.31
N THR A 153 -1.98 -14.09 -8.68
CA THR A 153 -2.72 -14.32 -9.93
C THR A 153 -4.20 -14.07 -9.71
N PHE A 154 -4.70 -12.93 -10.21
CA PHE A 154 -6.13 -12.60 -10.21
C PHE A 154 -6.68 -12.57 -11.65
N PRO A 155 -7.90 -13.07 -11.92
CA PRO A 155 -8.82 -13.74 -11.00
C PRO A 155 -8.28 -15.02 -10.37
N ILE A 156 -8.73 -15.37 -9.17
CA ILE A 156 -8.20 -16.55 -8.45
C ILE A 156 -8.58 -17.82 -9.23
N SER A 157 -7.58 -18.62 -9.60
CA SER A 157 -7.78 -19.89 -10.30
C SER A 157 -8.41 -20.93 -9.39
N PRO A 158 -9.34 -21.79 -9.87
CA PRO A 158 -9.82 -22.95 -9.10
C PRO A 158 -8.73 -23.94 -8.65
N SER A 159 -7.53 -23.87 -9.25
CA SER A 159 -6.38 -24.67 -8.84
C SER A 159 -5.55 -24.05 -7.71
N ASP A 160 -5.75 -22.77 -7.41
CA ASP A 160 -5.07 -22.07 -6.34
C ASP A 160 -5.65 -22.54 -4.98
N PRO A 161 -4.82 -22.89 -3.98
CA PRO A 161 -5.29 -23.31 -2.67
C PRO A 161 -6.24 -22.31 -2.00
N ALA A 162 -6.06 -21.01 -2.25
CA ALA A 162 -6.85 -19.96 -1.64
C ALA A 162 -8.30 -19.88 -2.20
N TYR A 163 -8.55 -20.47 -3.38
CA TYR A 163 -9.86 -20.50 -4.04
C TYR A 163 -10.98 -21.10 -3.18
N GLN A 164 -10.62 -22.00 -2.26
CA GLN A 164 -11.58 -22.63 -1.35
C GLN A 164 -12.19 -21.64 -0.34
N TYR A 165 -11.51 -20.54 -0.04
CA TYR A 165 -11.96 -19.51 0.90
C TYR A 165 -12.53 -18.30 0.17
N ASP A 166 -11.85 -17.86 -0.89
CA ASP A 166 -12.27 -16.73 -1.69
C ASP A 166 -11.99 -17.00 -3.17
N ARG A 167 -12.97 -16.70 -4.01
CA ARG A 167 -12.88 -16.94 -5.45
C ARG A 167 -12.42 -15.73 -6.23
N ASN A 168 -12.37 -14.54 -5.60
CA ASN A 168 -12.21 -13.21 -6.20
C ASN A 168 -12.12 -13.25 -7.75
N PRO A 169 -13.24 -13.07 -8.46
CA PRO A 169 -13.31 -13.22 -9.90
C PRO A 169 -12.77 -11.99 -10.65
N ASN A 170 -12.23 -11.00 -9.94
CA ASN A 170 -11.88 -9.70 -10.50
C ASN A 170 -10.47 -9.71 -11.09
N THR A 171 -10.25 -8.85 -12.07
CA THR A 171 -8.95 -8.67 -12.74
C THR A 171 -8.35 -7.34 -12.34
N ILE A 172 -7.04 -7.31 -12.07
CA ILE A 172 -6.31 -6.06 -11.80
C ILE A 172 -6.26 -5.21 -13.08
N THR A 173 -6.73 -3.97 -13.00
CA THR A 173 -6.72 -3.01 -14.10
C THR A 173 -6.14 -1.67 -13.65
N ALA A 174 -5.54 -0.94 -14.59
CA ALA A 174 -5.05 0.40 -14.33
C ALA A 174 -6.20 1.35 -13.97
N GLN A 175 -5.97 2.16 -12.95
CA GLN A 175 -6.85 3.22 -12.47
C GLN A 175 -6.28 4.59 -12.86
N ASN A 176 -6.97 5.66 -12.47
CA ASN A 176 -6.48 7.04 -12.63
C ASN A 176 -6.61 7.79 -11.31
N PHE A 177 -5.62 7.65 -10.44
CA PHE A 177 -5.51 8.44 -9.22
C PHE A 177 -4.79 9.74 -9.56
N ASN A 178 -5.49 10.86 -9.42
CA ASN A 178 -4.93 12.20 -9.58
C ASN A 178 -5.61 13.15 -8.61
N PHE A 179 -4.90 13.48 -7.53
CA PHE A 179 -5.44 14.26 -6.44
C PHE A 179 -4.35 15.15 -5.84
N THR A 180 -4.80 16.11 -5.05
CA THR A 180 -3.90 17.03 -4.36
C THR A 180 -4.23 17.04 -2.88
N VAL A 181 -3.20 17.10 -2.05
CA VAL A 181 -3.30 17.21 -0.59
C VAL A 181 -2.46 18.39 -0.10
N PRO A 182 -2.66 18.90 1.13
CA PRO A 182 -1.76 19.90 1.70
C PRO A 182 -0.33 19.36 1.76
N ALA A 183 0.66 20.13 1.30
CA ALA A 183 2.08 19.77 1.43
C ALA A 183 2.55 19.79 2.90
N HIS A 184 1.90 20.63 3.71
CA HIS A 184 2.10 20.73 5.15
C HIS A 184 0.73 20.58 5.84
N PRO A 185 0.24 19.33 5.99
CA PRO A 185 -1.03 19.06 6.64
C PRO A 185 -1.03 19.56 8.09
N THR A 186 -2.20 19.98 8.56
CA THR A 186 -2.39 20.42 9.94
C THR A 186 -3.46 19.59 10.60
N ILE A 187 -3.30 19.36 11.90
CA ILE A 187 -4.29 18.64 12.70
C ILE A 187 -5.58 19.46 12.70
N ALA A 188 -6.66 18.86 12.23
CA ALA A 188 -8.00 19.43 12.29
C ALA A 188 -8.52 19.46 13.73
N SER A 189 -9.41 20.42 14.02
CA SER A 189 -10.06 20.55 15.33
C SER A 189 -10.89 19.32 15.70
N THR A 190 -11.43 18.62 14.70
CA THR A 190 -12.22 17.39 14.85
C THR A 190 -11.78 16.36 13.81
N PRO A 191 -11.55 15.09 14.22
CA PRO A 191 -11.34 14.02 13.27
C PRO A 191 -12.50 13.82 12.29
N THR A 192 -12.19 13.37 11.07
CA THR A 192 -13.18 13.03 10.04
C THR A 192 -13.21 11.52 9.82
N CYS A 193 -14.40 10.98 9.58
CA CYS A 193 -14.61 9.56 9.33
C CYS A 193 -14.03 9.07 7.98
N LEU A 194 -13.85 7.76 7.86
CA LEU A 194 -13.46 7.07 6.63
C LEU A 194 -14.71 6.56 5.88
N THR A 195 -14.65 6.51 4.55
CA THR A 195 -15.81 6.23 3.68
C THR A 195 -15.87 4.82 3.09
N GLY A 196 -14.90 3.94 3.36
CA GLY A 196 -14.87 2.55 2.86
C GLY A 196 -14.24 2.36 1.47
N GLY A 197 -13.58 3.38 0.93
CA GLY A 197 -12.82 3.32 -0.33
C GLY A 197 -11.34 3.64 -0.12
N PRO A 198 -10.63 4.15 -1.14
CA PRO A 198 -9.27 4.62 -0.98
C PRO A 198 -9.19 5.71 0.11
N ILE A 199 -8.37 5.47 1.12
CA ILE A 199 -8.06 6.41 2.21
C ILE A 199 -6.65 7.00 2.10
N GLY A 200 -5.82 6.42 1.25
CA GLY A 200 -4.51 6.92 0.87
C GLY A 200 -3.96 6.21 -0.36
N ILE A 201 -2.69 6.47 -0.64
CA ILE A 201 -1.92 5.79 -1.67
C ILE A 201 -0.51 5.52 -1.17
N THR A 202 0.06 4.37 -1.51
CA THR A 202 1.47 4.09 -1.21
C THR A 202 2.38 4.93 -2.11
N ILE A 203 3.64 5.11 -1.69
CA ILE A 203 4.69 5.71 -2.54
C ILE A 203 5.10 4.82 -3.73
N THR A 204 4.48 3.65 -3.87
CA THR A 204 4.61 2.72 -5.00
C THR A 204 3.36 2.71 -5.90
N GLY A 205 2.37 3.58 -5.62
CA GLY A 205 1.19 3.78 -6.47
C GLY A 205 -0.02 2.89 -6.18
N VAL A 206 0.01 2.06 -5.14
CA VAL A 206 -1.12 1.18 -4.78
C VAL A 206 -2.07 1.91 -3.85
N ALA A 207 -3.38 1.79 -4.09
CA ALA A 207 -4.38 2.39 -3.21
C ALA A 207 -4.36 1.71 -1.82
N VAL A 208 -4.49 2.54 -0.78
CA VAL A 208 -4.64 2.08 0.61
C VAL A 208 -6.10 2.25 0.98
N PHE A 209 -6.77 1.16 1.33
CA PHE A 209 -8.15 1.16 1.85
C PHE A 209 -8.10 1.07 3.37
N ASP A 210 -9.23 1.37 4.02
CA ASP A 210 -9.33 1.19 5.47
C ASP A 210 -9.33 -0.31 5.85
N GLY A 211 -9.13 -0.60 7.13
CA GLY A 211 -8.95 -1.98 7.61
C GLY A 211 -10.18 -2.90 7.48
N PHE A 212 -11.30 -2.42 6.94
CA PHE A 212 -12.53 -3.20 6.81
C PHE A 212 -12.81 -3.67 5.38
N ASP A 213 -13.50 -4.82 5.32
CA ASP A 213 -14.29 -5.18 4.16
C ASP A 213 -15.60 -4.35 4.13
N ALA A 214 -16.36 -4.44 3.03
CA ALA A 214 -17.61 -3.70 2.88
C ALA A 214 -18.67 -4.02 3.97
N ALA A 215 -18.52 -5.14 4.68
CA ALA A 215 -19.41 -5.59 5.75
C ALA A 215 -18.92 -5.21 7.17
N GLY A 216 -17.78 -4.52 7.28
CA GLY A 216 -17.20 -4.06 8.56
C GLY A 216 -16.48 -5.17 9.31
N TYR A 217 -16.01 -6.20 8.62
CA TYR A 217 -15.13 -7.23 9.15
C TYR A 217 -13.69 -6.93 8.77
N ASP A 218 -12.74 -7.42 9.58
CA ASP A 218 -11.31 -7.17 9.38
C ASP A 218 -10.85 -7.71 8.02
N ALA A 219 -10.64 -6.84 7.03
CA ALA A 219 -10.33 -7.27 5.66
C ALA A 219 -9.02 -8.04 5.59
N VAL A 220 -8.01 -7.64 6.37
CA VAL A 220 -6.71 -8.32 6.35
C VAL A 220 -6.84 -9.74 6.90
N ALA A 221 -7.70 -9.96 7.90
CA ALA A 221 -7.95 -11.30 8.42
C ALA A 221 -8.99 -12.10 7.61
N ARG A 222 -9.99 -11.44 7.03
CA ARG A 222 -11.24 -12.05 6.52
C ARG A 222 -11.34 -12.13 5.00
N GLU A 223 -10.53 -11.41 4.26
CA GLU A 223 -10.43 -11.52 2.80
C GLU A 223 -9.15 -12.26 2.43
N VAL A 224 -9.15 -12.96 1.29
CA VAL A 224 -7.91 -13.56 0.78
C VAL A 224 -7.19 -12.51 -0.05
N GLN A 225 -5.90 -12.33 0.25
CA GLN A 225 -5.03 -11.38 -0.44
C GLN A 225 -3.80 -12.11 -0.99
N ASP A 226 -3.02 -11.45 -1.82
CA ASP A 226 -1.74 -11.99 -2.29
C ASP A 226 -0.60 -11.77 -1.28
N GLY A 227 0.63 -12.13 -1.69
CA GLY A 227 1.84 -11.99 -0.87
C GLY A 227 2.21 -10.56 -0.48
N CYS A 228 1.61 -9.54 -1.08
CA CYS A 228 1.73 -8.14 -0.68
C CYS A 228 0.52 -7.64 0.12
N HIS A 229 -0.36 -8.55 0.55
CA HIS A 229 -1.60 -8.25 1.27
C HIS A 229 -2.59 -7.40 0.46
N GLY A 230 -2.52 -7.48 -0.88
CA GLY A 230 -3.44 -6.78 -1.76
C GLY A 230 -4.37 -7.71 -2.54
N HIS A 231 -5.44 -7.13 -3.08
CA HIS A 231 -6.40 -7.80 -3.96
C HIS A 231 -7.19 -6.78 -4.80
N PRO A 232 -7.78 -7.18 -5.95
CA PRO A 232 -8.64 -6.32 -6.75
C PRO A 232 -10.10 -6.34 -6.30
N ASP A 233 -10.75 -5.17 -6.31
CA ASP A 233 -12.21 -5.05 -6.20
C ASP A 233 -12.92 -5.27 -7.55
N GLN A 234 -14.26 -5.11 -7.59
CA GLN A 234 -15.04 -5.30 -8.83
C GLN A 234 -14.75 -4.25 -9.91
N SER A 235 -14.12 -3.11 -9.57
CA SER A 235 -13.66 -2.10 -10.53
C SER A 235 -12.29 -2.46 -11.13
N GLY A 236 -11.63 -3.47 -10.57
CA GLY A 236 -10.26 -3.87 -10.90
C GLY A 236 -9.19 -3.06 -10.17
N THR A 237 -9.58 -2.25 -9.19
CA THR A 237 -8.64 -1.49 -8.35
C THR A 237 -7.91 -2.46 -7.43
N TYR A 238 -6.62 -2.66 -7.68
CA TYR A 238 -5.75 -3.36 -6.74
C TYR A 238 -5.42 -2.45 -5.55
N HIS A 239 -5.69 -2.94 -4.34
CA HIS A 239 -5.53 -2.16 -3.11
C HIS A 239 -5.08 -3.03 -1.94
N VAL A 240 -4.56 -2.39 -0.91
CA VAL A 240 -4.18 -3.01 0.37
C VAL A 240 -5.00 -2.41 1.52
N HIS A 241 -5.33 -3.22 2.53
CA HIS A 241 -6.00 -2.77 3.75
C HIS A 241 -5.03 -2.55 4.93
N GLY A 242 -3.78 -2.99 4.79
CA GLY A 242 -2.76 -2.93 5.84
C GLY A 242 -1.42 -3.48 5.35
N TYR A 243 -0.45 -3.62 6.25
CA TYR A 243 0.84 -4.26 5.98
C TYR A 243 1.63 -3.62 4.82
N LEU A 244 1.56 -2.29 4.68
CA LEU A 244 2.26 -1.55 3.61
C LEU A 244 3.76 -1.87 3.60
N GLN A 245 4.34 -2.10 4.78
CA GLN A 245 5.74 -2.47 4.99
C GLN A 245 6.16 -3.80 4.34
N THR A 246 5.24 -4.64 3.87
CA THR A 246 5.58 -5.91 3.21
C THR A 246 6.13 -5.68 1.80
N CYS A 247 5.59 -4.71 1.04
CA CYS A 247 5.97 -4.49 -0.36
C CYS A 247 6.30 -3.04 -0.72
N VAL A 248 6.11 -2.08 0.20
CA VAL A 248 6.75 -0.77 0.10
C VAL A 248 8.18 -0.87 0.67
N PRO A 249 9.22 -0.50 -0.10
CA PRO A 249 10.61 -0.61 0.36
C PRO A 249 10.92 0.33 1.54
N ASP A 250 12.02 0.03 2.24
CA ASP A 250 12.59 0.87 3.31
C ASP A 250 11.67 1.16 4.50
N ALA A 251 10.82 0.19 4.85
CA ALA A 251 9.85 0.31 5.95
C ALA A 251 10.43 0.31 7.37
N GLY A 252 11.74 0.50 7.53
CA GLY A 252 12.44 0.54 8.81
C GLY A 252 13.01 -0.81 9.25
N SER A 253 13.70 -0.81 10.40
CA SER A 253 14.34 -1.97 10.99
C SER A 253 14.55 -1.77 12.50
N PRO A 254 15.02 -2.78 13.26
CA PRO A 254 15.38 -2.61 14.66
C PRO A 254 16.39 -1.48 14.93
N THR A 255 17.17 -1.07 13.93
CA THR A 255 18.18 -0.01 14.05
C THR A 255 17.84 1.27 13.29
N GLN A 256 16.68 1.32 12.63
CA GLN A 256 16.27 2.43 11.78
C GLN A 256 14.77 2.67 11.91
N ASN A 257 14.37 3.88 12.30
CA ASN A 257 12.96 4.27 12.29
C ASN A 257 12.38 4.13 10.88
N SER A 258 11.09 3.85 10.80
CA SER A 258 10.43 3.65 9.52
C SER A 258 10.43 4.89 8.65
N SER A 259 10.54 4.64 7.34
CA SER A 259 10.39 5.64 6.30
C SER A 259 8.92 5.84 5.94
N LEU A 260 8.65 6.87 5.13
CA LEU A 260 7.35 7.13 4.53
C LEU A 260 6.97 5.96 3.60
N LEU A 261 5.77 5.43 3.77
CA LEU A 261 5.21 4.35 2.95
C LEU A 261 4.08 4.82 2.03
N GLY A 262 3.43 5.92 2.35
CA GLY A 262 2.32 6.46 1.59
C GLY A 262 1.81 7.79 2.11
N TYR A 263 0.80 8.33 1.44
CA TYR A 263 0.11 9.56 1.81
C TYR A 263 -1.37 9.25 2.04
N ALA A 264 -1.92 9.72 3.16
CA ALA A 264 -3.35 9.71 3.40
C ALA A 264 -4.06 10.84 2.64
N ALA A 265 -5.37 10.69 2.42
CA ALA A 265 -6.19 11.68 1.72
C ALA A 265 -6.24 13.06 2.39
N ASP A 266 -5.85 13.18 3.66
CA ASP A 266 -5.77 14.43 4.40
C ASP A 266 -4.37 15.08 4.39
N GLY A 267 -3.44 14.48 3.65
CA GLY A 267 -2.08 14.98 3.39
C GLY A 267 -1.03 14.49 4.37
N PHE A 268 -1.40 13.85 5.49
CA PHE A 268 -0.42 13.26 6.39
C PHE A 268 0.24 12.02 5.79
N GLY A 269 1.52 11.82 6.10
CA GLY A 269 2.23 10.61 5.72
C GLY A 269 1.76 9.39 6.51
N ILE A 270 1.90 8.22 5.89
CA ILE A 270 1.75 6.90 6.50
C ILE A 270 3.14 6.29 6.56
N TYR A 271 3.67 6.06 7.76
CA TYR A 271 5.02 5.51 7.98
C TYR A 271 4.94 4.05 8.42
N GLY A 272 6.03 3.30 8.27
CA GLY A 272 6.11 1.95 8.83
C GLY A 272 6.11 1.92 10.37
N PRO A 273 6.12 0.73 10.98
CA PRO A 273 5.89 0.58 12.41
C PRO A 273 7.12 0.76 13.31
N TRP A 274 8.33 0.84 12.75
CA TRP A 274 9.57 0.88 13.53
C TRP A 274 9.83 2.26 14.13
N TYR A 275 9.96 2.31 15.45
CA TYR A 275 10.37 3.50 16.19
C TYR A 275 11.26 3.13 17.38
N ASN A 276 12.49 3.65 17.40
CA ASN A 276 13.48 3.42 18.45
C ASN A 276 13.69 1.92 18.78
N GLY A 277 13.79 1.10 17.75
CA GLY A 277 14.02 -0.34 17.85
C GLY A 277 12.84 -1.18 18.34
N LYS A 278 11.65 -0.57 18.42
CA LYS A 278 10.39 -1.26 18.69
C LYS A 278 9.47 -1.18 17.48
N ILE A 279 8.53 -2.10 17.41
CA ILE A 279 7.37 -2.02 16.53
C ILE A 279 6.23 -1.37 17.33
N LEU A 280 5.70 -0.27 16.81
CA LEU A 280 4.50 0.37 17.32
C LEU A 280 3.27 -0.50 17.02
N THR A 281 2.35 -0.50 17.97
CA THR A 281 1.04 -1.17 17.88
C THR A 281 -0.07 -0.15 18.10
N THR A 282 -1.32 -0.55 17.89
CA THR A 282 -2.50 0.28 18.18
C THR A 282 -2.47 0.89 19.59
N ALA A 283 -1.93 0.16 20.58
CA ALA A 283 -1.83 0.64 21.95
C ALA A 283 -0.90 1.86 22.12
N ASP A 284 0.01 2.07 21.18
CA ASP A 284 0.98 3.17 21.16
C ASP A 284 0.48 4.40 20.38
N LEU A 285 -0.65 4.29 19.69
CA LEU A 285 -1.16 5.27 18.74
C LEU A 285 -2.45 5.94 19.23
N ASP A 286 -2.78 7.09 18.66
CA ASP A 286 -3.95 7.87 19.07
C ASP A 286 -5.29 7.31 18.53
N GLU A 287 -6.37 8.06 18.73
CA GLU A 287 -7.72 7.68 18.28
C GLU A 287 -7.91 7.55 16.77
N CYS A 288 -6.98 8.09 15.96
CA CYS A 288 -6.95 7.97 14.50
C CYS A 288 -5.83 7.06 14.01
N HIS A 289 -5.16 6.32 14.90
CA HIS A 289 -4.05 5.42 14.59
C HIS A 289 -2.80 6.14 14.08
N GLY A 290 -2.53 7.33 14.61
CA GLY A 290 -1.29 8.05 14.35
C GLY A 290 -0.56 8.49 15.62
N THR A 291 0.54 9.21 15.40
CA THR A 291 1.39 9.75 16.47
C THR A 291 2.11 11.00 15.99
N THR A 292 2.71 11.75 16.92
CA THR A 292 3.58 12.89 16.60
C THR A 292 5.00 12.58 17.05
N SER A 293 5.92 12.51 16.09
CA SER A 293 7.33 12.24 16.36
C SER A 293 8.21 12.81 15.22
N PRO A 294 9.55 12.82 15.36
CA PRO A 294 10.46 13.18 14.27
C PRO A 294 10.39 12.17 13.12
N VAL A 295 10.11 12.66 11.92
CA VAL A 295 10.08 11.90 10.66
C VAL A 295 10.75 12.68 9.53
N GLU A 296 11.32 11.97 8.55
CA GLU A 296 11.80 12.60 7.32
C GLU A 296 10.60 13.00 6.45
N TRP A 297 10.50 14.28 6.13
CA TRP A 297 9.45 14.87 5.29
C TRP A 297 10.11 15.85 4.32
N ASP A 298 9.95 15.61 3.01
CA ASP A 298 10.57 16.42 1.94
C ASP A 298 12.09 16.64 2.12
N GLY A 299 12.79 15.61 2.61
CA GLY A 299 14.24 15.63 2.83
C GLY A 299 14.69 16.41 4.07
N GLN A 300 13.76 16.73 4.98
CA GLN A 300 14.06 17.32 6.27
C GLN A 300 13.44 16.51 7.41
N LEU A 301 14.20 16.35 8.49
CA LEU A 301 13.69 15.81 9.73
C LEU A 301 12.80 16.85 10.41
N VAL A 302 11.49 16.56 10.50
CA VAL A 302 10.49 17.42 11.14
C VAL A 302 9.72 16.66 12.20
N THR A 303 9.28 17.34 13.26
CA THR A 303 8.34 16.76 14.22
C THR A 303 6.93 17.06 13.76
N MET A 304 6.22 16.05 13.28
CA MET A 304 4.85 16.20 12.77
C MET A 304 3.99 14.98 13.10
N TYR A 305 2.68 15.20 13.06
CA TYR A 305 1.72 14.10 13.09
C TYR A 305 1.85 13.24 11.82
N HIS A 306 1.71 11.94 11.97
CA HIS A 306 1.69 10.97 10.88
C HIS A 306 0.95 9.70 11.32
N TYR A 307 0.43 8.96 10.35
CA TYR A 307 -0.13 7.63 10.59
C TYR A 307 0.95 6.57 10.58
N VAL A 308 0.65 5.42 11.17
CA VAL A 308 1.59 4.31 11.29
C VAL A 308 0.96 3.04 10.74
N SER A 309 1.63 2.40 9.80
CA SER A 309 1.30 1.08 9.28
C SER A 309 1.74 0.01 10.29
N THR A 310 0.80 -0.55 11.05
CA THR A 310 1.07 -1.55 12.10
C THR A 310 0.69 -2.97 11.66
N TYR A 311 0.91 -3.93 12.56
CA TYR A 311 0.53 -5.35 12.37
C TYR A 311 -0.84 -5.69 12.94
N ASP A 312 -1.43 -4.80 13.73
CA ASP A 312 -2.71 -4.98 14.40
C ASP A 312 -3.74 -3.97 13.89
N PHE A 313 -5.01 -4.37 13.91
CA PHE A 313 -6.12 -3.55 13.46
C PHE A 313 -6.19 -2.20 14.20
N PRO A 314 -6.40 -1.05 13.51
CA PRO A 314 -6.88 -0.86 12.13
C PRO A 314 -5.81 -0.82 11.03
N TYR A 315 -4.58 -1.25 11.32
CA TYR A 315 -3.44 -1.33 10.40
C TYR A 315 -2.88 0.00 9.91
N THR A 316 -3.70 1.00 9.57
CA THR A 316 -3.22 2.30 9.03
C THR A 316 -3.93 3.51 9.63
N LEU A 317 -5.19 3.76 9.28
CA LEU A 317 -5.96 4.90 9.79
C LEU A 317 -7.20 4.41 10.52
N GLY A 318 -7.48 5.01 11.67
CA GLY A 318 -8.79 4.94 12.34
C GLY A 318 -9.73 6.09 11.95
N CYS A 319 -9.16 7.23 11.55
CA CYS A 319 -9.86 8.41 11.04
C CYS A 319 -8.87 9.35 10.35
N TYR A 320 -9.37 10.35 9.64
CA TYR A 320 -8.55 11.49 9.25
C TYR A 320 -8.37 12.45 10.42
N ARG A 321 -7.11 12.74 10.76
CA ARG A 321 -6.69 13.74 11.73
C ARG A 321 -6.51 15.11 11.08
N GLY A 322 -6.31 15.17 9.76
CA GLY A 322 -6.30 16.39 8.95
C GLY A 322 -7.65 16.66 8.28
N THR A 323 -7.61 17.41 7.17
CA THR A 323 -8.78 17.67 6.32
C THR A 323 -8.64 16.90 5.00
N PRO A 324 -9.45 15.86 4.74
CA PRO A 324 -9.34 15.07 3.52
C PRO A 324 -9.73 15.88 2.28
N THR A 325 -9.00 15.72 1.18
CA THR A 325 -9.26 16.39 -0.11
C THR A 325 -9.85 15.45 -1.18
N PHE A 326 -10.17 14.21 -0.78
CA PHE A 326 -10.68 13.08 -1.57
C PHE A 326 -9.67 12.54 -2.61
N ILE A 327 -9.74 11.22 -2.83
CA ILE A 327 -8.91 10.42 -3.75
C ILE A 327 -9.78 9.82 -4.84
#